data_AF-A0A9N8P9I0-F1
#
_entry.id   AF-A0A9N8P9I0-F1
#
_cell.length_a   1.000
_cell.length_b   1.000
_cell.length_c   1.000
_cell.angle_alpha   90.00
_cell.angle_beta   90.00
_cell.angle_gamma   90.00
#
_symmetry.space_group_name_H-M   'P 1'
#
loop_
_entity.id
_entity.type
_entity.pdbx_description
1 polymer ?
#
loop_
_entity_poly.entity_id
_entity_poly.type
_entity_poly.pdbx_seq_one_letter_code
_entity_poly.pdbx_strand_id
1 'polypeptide(L)'
;MPTFLHIFDLYDQNLPWQRLESILSAYIDMIEAGKAVALHESIGREPRLGPVQGADGQTSWQEIAPSGPKVDPYTGARRSRYDTHPWSLVSYTHGDLTSCLKLWEELFTVIEIKSGLRDEEEDPNTTPLCSRSGLSAAGVPRGFAYDLLSHARQPRIWYVAPGIRLPQASEFVNQPFKHVAAKYPKETEGIKMPFLFFRAEGTVTSKQANFRWPFSTVQEVPCGLYLDSYPNKENPFEDACRLVLPFPVGGNKKAKTSDGRLMQKSHTEVYAHGINPFTLRHGPKLTAILENWLMNVKSGHWTVDEQGVSGGVETWKQADTEEHWDKYVSAHLAL
;
A
#
# COMPACT_ATOMS: atom_id res chain seq x y z
N MET A 1 -4.94 27.69 0.51
CA MET A 1 -5.59 26.52 -0.12
C MET A 1 -5.06 26.41 -1.53
N PRO A 2 -4.36 25.33 -1.93
CA PRO A 2 -4.09 25.10 -3.33
C PRO A 2 -5.42 24.71 -3.99
N THR A 3 -5.94 25.59 -4.84
CA THR A 3 -7.16 25.34 -5.60
C THR A 3 -6.94 24.20 -6.60
N PHE A 4 -7.86 23.23 -6.59
CA PHE A 4 -7.88 21.98 -7.37
C PHE A 4 -7.91 22.15 -8.91
N LEU A 5 -7.76 23.36 -9.42
CA LEU A 5 -7.85 23.71 -10.85
C LEU A 5 -6.82 23.02 -11.75
N HIS A 6 -5.74 22.47 -11.19
CA HIS A 6 -4.70 21.77 -11.95
C HIS A 6 -4.87 20.24 -11.97
N ILE A 7 -5.79 19.70 -11.16
CA ILE A 7 -6.16 18.28 -11.16
C ILE A 7 -7.44 18.06 -11.99
N PHE A 8 -8.30 19.07 -12.04
CA PHE A 8 -9.52 19.07 -12.84
C PHE A 8 -9.39 20.14 -13.93
N ASP A 9 -9.01 19.73 -15.15
CA ASP A 9 -9.24 20.55 -16.33
C ASP A 9 -10.75 20.56 -16.62
N LEU A 10 -11.48 21.51 -16.05
CA LEU A 10 -12.94 21.62 -16.15
C LEU A 10 -13.45 21.72 -17.61
N TYR A 11 -12.56 21.89 -18.59
CA TYR A 11 -12.87 21.99 -20.01
C TYR A 11 -12.53 20.72 -20.82
N ASP A 12 -11.89 19.72 -20.23
CA ASP A 12 -11.64 18.44 -20.89
C ASP A 12 -12.92 17.57 -20.87
N GLN A 13 -13.53 17.41 -22.05
CA GLN A 13 -14.74 16.61 -22.25
C GLN A 13 -14.51 15.11 -22.00
N ASN A 14 -13.25 14.67 -21.90
CA ASN A 14 -12.88 13.29 -21.59
C ASN A 14 -12.58 13.07 -20.10
N LEU A 15 -12.75 14.08 -19.24
CA LEU A 15 -12.69 13.84 -17.80
C LEU A 15 -13.88 12.97 -17.37
N PRO A 16 -13.64 11.97 -16.50
CA PRO A 16 -14.70 11.16 -15.94
C PRO A 16 -15.47 12.00 -14.92
N TRP A 17 -16.45 12.78 -15.39
CA TRP A 17 -17.48 13.31 -14.52
C TRP A 17 -18.22 12.11 -13.90
N GLN A 18 -17.86 11.79 -12.66
CA GLN A 18 -18.59 10.78 -11.92
C GLN A 18 -19.94 11.36 -11.51
N ARG A 19 -20.98 10.53 -11.59
CA ARG A 19 -22.30 10.94 -11.09
C ARG A 19 -22.16 11.25 -9.60
N LEU A 20 -22.81 12.33 -9.14
CA LEU A 20 -22.81 12.67 -7.72
C LEU A 20 -23.29 11.48 -6.87
N GLU A 21 -24.26 10.72 -7.36
CA GLU A 21 -24.69 9.45 -6.78
C GLU A 21 -23.52 8.48 -6.55
N SER A 22 -22.67 8.24 -7.55
CA SER A 22 -21.50 7.36 -7.43
C SER A 22 -20.52 7.86 -6.37
N ILE A 23 -20.31 9.18 -6.30
CA ILE A 23 -19.42 9.80 -5.30
C ILE A 23 -19.99 9.61 -3.89
N LEU A 24 -21.29 9.84 -3.72
CA LEU A 24 -21.95 9.71 -2.42
C LEU A 24 -22.03 8.24 -1.97
N SER A 25 -22.32 7.32 -2.88
CA SER A 25 -22.33 5.88 -2.59
C SER A 25 -20.95 5.41 -2.13
N ALA A 26 -19.88 5.78 -2.83
CA ALA A 26 -18.52 5.44 -2.39
C ALA A 26 -18.18 6.00 -1.00
N TYR A 27 -18.67 7.20 -0.66
CA TYR A 27 -18.48 7.76 0.67
C TYR A 27 -19.28 7.02 1.75
N ILE A 28 -20.51 6.60 1.44
CA ILE A 28 -21.33 5.75 2.31
C ILE A 28 -20.62 4.42 2.53
N ASP A 29 -20.13 3.77 1.46
CA ASP A 29 -19.38 2.51 1.55
C ASP A 29 -18.14 2.65 2.44
N MET A 30 -17.40 3.77 2.34
CA MET A 30 -16.27 4.05 3.23
C MET A 30 -16.69 4.21 4.70
N ILE A 31 -17.84 4.83 4.98
CA ILE A 31 -18.35 4.97 6.35
C ILE A 31 -18.78 3.60 6.89
N GLU A 32 -19.55 2.85 6.12
CA GLU A 32 -20.06 1.53 6.51
C GLU A 32 -18.93 0.52 6.72
N ALA A 33 -17.87 0.60 5.90
CA ALA A 33 -16.65 -0.19 6.08
C ALA A 33 -15.79 0.28 7.26
N GLY A 34 -16.11 1.43 7.87
CA GLY A 34 -15.32 2.05 8.94
C GLY A 34 -14.00 2.67 8.45
N LYS A 35 -13.83 2.86 7.14
CA LYS A 35 -12.66 3.52 6.54
C LYS A 35 -12.72 5.03 6.71
N ALA A 36 -13.91 5.62 6.70
CA ALA A 36 -14.16 7.02 7.03
C ALA A 36 -14.94 7.10 8.35
N VAL A 37 -14.39 7.83 9.34
CA VAL A 37 -14.98 7.94 10.67
C VAL A 37 -15.12 9.39 11.09
N ALA A 38 -16.20 9.71 11.80
CA ALA A 38 -16.37 11.02 12.42
C ALA A 38 -15.67 11.03 13.78
N LEU A 39 -14.63 11.85 13.92
CA LEU A 39 -13.91 11.96 15.19
C LEU A 39 -14.57 13.01 16.09
N HIS A 40 -14.70 12.70 17.38
CA HIS A 40 -15.19 13.63 18.39
C HIS A 40 -14.17 14.76 18.63
N GLU A 41 -14.64 15.97 18.99
CA GLU A 41 -13.76 17.16 19.18
C GLU A 41 -12.68 16.96 20.24
N SER A 42 -12.91 16.06 21.21
CA SER A 42 -11.93 15.68 22.22
C SER A 42 -10.72 14.91 21.69
N ILE A 43 -10.75 14.40 20.44
CA ILE A 43 -9.59 13.77 19.82
C ILE A 43 -8.64 14.87 19.33
N GLY A 44 -7.42 14.83 19.87
CA GLY A 44 -6.44 15.89 19.73
C GLY A 44 -6.03 16.16 18.27
N ARG A 45 -5.92 17.44 17.92
CA ARG A 45 -5.44 17.92 16.61
C ARG A 45 -3.92 17.99 16.55
N GLU A 46 -3.30 18.17 15.40
CA GLU A 46 -1.88 18.55 15.39
C GLU A 46 -1.67 19.87 16.17
N PRO A 47 -0.50 20.06 16.84
CA PRO A 47 -0.20 21.30 17.54
C PRO A 47 -0.46 22.52 16.65
N ARG A 48 -1.12 23.53 17.19
CA ARG A 48 -1.41 24.78 16.48
C ARG A 48 -0.58 25.90 17.08
N LEU A 49 -0.02 26.75 16.22
CA LEU A 49 0.51 28.03 16.68
C LEU A 49 -0.66 28.87 17.18
N GLY A 50 -0.60 29.30 18.43
CA GLY A 50 -1.62 30.12 19.04
C GLY A 50 -1.03 31.14 20.03
N PRO A 51 -1.77 32.21 20.31
CA PRO A 51 -1.36 33.20 21.29
C PRO A 51 -1.42 32.59 22.70
N VAL A 52 -0.33 32.71 23.44
CA VAL A 52 -0.21 32.37 24.86
C VAL A 52 0.15 33.64 25.61
N GLN A 53 -0.70 34.00 26.58
CA GLN A 53 -0.51 35.21 27.38
C GLN A 53 0.45 34.90 28.54
N GLY A 54 1.58 35.62 28.57
CA GLY A 54 2.56 35.54 29.63
C GLY A 54 2.06 36.20 30.91
N ALA A 55 2.72 35.90 32.04
CA ALA A 55 2.41 36.50 33.33
C ALA A 55 2.65 38.03 33.36
N ASP A 56 3.40 38.55 32.40
CA ASP A 56 3.68 39.96 32.14
C ASP A 56 2.63 40.65 31.25
N GLY A 57 1.59 39.91 30.83
CA GLY A 57 0.55 40.40 29.93
C GLY A 57 0.96 40.45 28.46
N GLN A 58 2.19 40.04 28.10
CA GLN A 58 2.62 39.97 26.71
C GLN A 58 2.10 38.69 26.02
N THR A 59 1.67 38.83 24.78
CA THR A 59 1.22 37.69 23.96
C THR A 59 2.40 37.13 23.19
N SER A 60 2.76 35.87 23.45
CA SER A 60 3.73 35.13 22.65
C SER A 60 3.02 34.09 21.77
N TRP A 61 3.54 33.82 20.58
CA TRP A 61 3.01 32.75 19.73
C TRP A 61 3.77 31.46 20.03
N GLN A 62 3.07 30.47 20.57
CA GLN A 62 3.65 29.18 20.94
C GLN A 62 2.84 28.03 20.32
N GLU A 63 3.46 26.86 20.18
CA GLU A 63 2.75 25.64 19.83
C GLU A 63 1.86 25.22 20.99
N ILE A 64 0.55 25.32 20.80
CA ILE A 64 -0.46 24.83 21.72
C ILE A 64 -0.72 23.38 21.35
N ALA A 65 -0.24 22.46 22.21
CA ALA A 65 -0.57 21.06 22.11
C ALA A 65 -2.10 20.87 22.25
N PRO A 66 -2.71 19.98 21.46
CA PRO A 66 -4.13 19.70 21.59
C PRO A 66 -4.46 19.13 22.98
N SER A 67 -5.67 19.39 23.47
CA SER A 67 -6.27 18.60 24.53
C SER A 67 -6.73 17.24 23.97
N GLY A 68 -6.53 16.17 24.75
CA GLY A 68 -7.03 14.83 24.44
C GLY A 68 -6.03 13.89 23.73
N PRO A 69 -6.42 12.62 23.50
CA PRO A 69 -5.53 11.62 22.89
C PRO A 69 -5.24 11.96 21.42
N LYS A 70 -4.01 11.64 20.97
CA LYS A 70 -3.58 11.87 19.57
C LYS A 70 -4.29 10.96 18.56
N VAL A 71 -4.84 9.84 19.02
CA VAL A 71 -5.48 8.80 18.25
C VAL A 71 -6.79 8.45 18.93
N ASP A 72 -7.84 8.24 18.17
CA ASP A 72 -9.11 7.75 18.69
C ASP A 72 -8.97 6.31 19.18
N PRO A 73 -9.32 6.02 20.45
CA PRO A 73 -9.08 4.70 21.05
C PRO A 73 -9.97 3.59 20.47
N TYR A 74 -11.09 3.94 19.81
CA TYR A 74 -12.04 2.98 19.26
C TYR A 74 -11.70 2.60 17.83
N THR A 75 -11.38 3.60 17.01
CA THR A 75 -11.16 3.44 15.57
C THR A 75 -9.68 3.37 15.20
N GLY A 76 -8.79 3.81 16.09
CA GLY A 76 -7.36 3.97 15.77
C GLY A 76 -7.09 5.14 14.82
N ALA A 77 -8.10 5.94 14.47
CA ALA A 77 -7.95 7.04 13.54
C ALA A 77 -7.25 8.24 14.20
N ARG A 78 -6.47 8.97 13.40
CA ARG A 78 -5.79 10.20 13.81
C ARG A 78 -6.27 11.34 12.94
N ARG A 79 -6.50 12.50 13.56
CA ARG A 79 -6.79 13.73 12.80
C ARG A 79 -5.56 14.15 12.00
N SER A 80 -5.71 14.19 10.67
CA SER A 80 -4.80 14.89 9.78
C SER A 80 -5.10 16.39 9.79
N ARG A 81 -4.07 17.20 9.50
CA ARG A 81 -4.22 18.64 9.25
C ARG A 81 -5.07 18.96 8.01
N TYR A 82 -5.30 17.97 7.14
CA TYR A 82 -6.04 18.10 5.89
C TYR A 82 -7.45 17.50 5.93
N ASP A 83 -7.82 16.88 7.05
CA ASP A 83 -9.13 16.27 7.24
C ASP A 83 -10.23 17.34 7.21
N THR A 84 -11.31 17.06 6.49
CA THR A 84 -12.54 17.85 6.50
C THR A 84 -13.34 17.51 7.75
N HIS A 85 -13.19 18.32 8.79
CA HIS A 85 -13.88 18.14 10.06
C HIS A 85 -15.40 17.90 9.86
N PRO A 86 -16.00 16.87 10.48
CA PRO A 86 -15.45 15.99 11.53
C PRO A 86 -14.73 14.73 11.04
N TRP A 87 -14.65 14.49 9.73
CA TRP A 87 -14.26 13.21 9.13
C TRP A 87 -12.75 12.99 9.09
N SER A 88 -12.34 11.76 9.39
CA SER A 88 -10.96 11.29 9.26
C SER A 88 -10.95 9.91 8.61
N LEU A 89 -9.88 9.62 7.88
CA LEU A 89 -9.66 8.31 7.25
C LEU A 89 -8.84 7.40 8.17
N VAL A 90 -9.26 6.15 8.27
CA VAL A 90 -8.57 5.09 9.01
C VAL A 90 -7.53 4.43 8.11
N SER A 91 -6.35 4.16 8.66
CA SER A 91 -5.24 3.53 7.95
C SER A 91 -5.60 2.18 7.32
N TYR A 92 -6.19 1.30 8.12
CA TYR A 92 -6.79 0.04 7.66
C TYR A 92 -7.86 -0.38 8.67
N THR A 93 -8.90 -1.05 8.19
CA THR A 93 -9.97 -1.55 9.04
C THR A 93 -9.71 -3.02 9.39
N HIS A 94 -10.42 -3.55 10.38
CA HIS A 94 -10.41 -4.99 10.64
C HIS A 94 -10.92 -5.79 9.42
N GLY A 95 -11.85 -5.21 8.65
CA GLY A 95 -12.33 -5.76 7.39
C GLY A 95 -11.24 -5.83 6.32
N ASP A 96 -10.44 -4.76 6.16
CA ASP A 96 -9.31 -4.73 5.23
C ASP A 96 -8.32 -5.87 5.53
N LEU A 97 -7.93 -6.03 6.80
CA LEU A 97 -7.02 -7.08 7.24
C LEU A 97 -7.60 -8.49 7.02
N THR A 98 -8.85 -8.71 7.43
CA THR A 98 -9.51 -10.02 7.32
C THR A 98 -9.67 -10.43 5.85
N SER A 99 -10.08 -9.51 4.98
CA SER A 99 -10.18 -9.76 3.54
C SER A 99 -8.82 -10.07 2.93
N CYS A 100 -7.77 -9.35 3.35
CA CYS A 100 -6.40 -9.64 2.90
C CYS A 100 -5.91 -11.02 3.35
N LEU A 101 -6.19 -11.43 4.59
CA LEU A 101 -5.83 -12.76 5.11
C LEU A 101 -6.57 -13.89 4.36
N LYS A 102 -7.84 -13.67 4.00
CA LYS A 102 -8.60 -14.63 3.19
C LYS A 102 -8.02 -14.78 1.78
N LEU A 103 -7.73 -13.66 1.10
CA LEU A 103 -7.11 -13.69 -0.22
C LEU A 103 -5.71 -14.29 -0.19
N TRP A 104 -4.94 -14.01 0.87
CA TRP A 104 -3.65 -14.65 1.12
C TRP A 104 -3.82 -16.18 1.19
N GLU A 105 -4.70 -16.66 2.06
CA GLU A 105 -4.96 -18.09 2.23
C GLU A 105 -5.34 -18.75 0.90
N GLU A 106 -6.26 -18.14 0.16
CA GLU A 106 -6.75 -18.67 -1.10
C GLU A 106 -5.64 -18.71 -2.17
N LEU A 107 -4.88 -17.63 -2.34
CA LEU A 107 -3.79 -17.56 -3.32
C LEU A 107 -2.73 -18.62 -3.08
N PHE A 108 -2.20 -18.68 -1.87
CA PHE A 108 -1.14 -19.63 -1.55
C PHE A 108 -1.63 -21.06 -1.61
N THR A 109 -2.89 -21.33 -1.25
CA THR A 109 -3.48 -22.68 -1.34
C THR A 109 -3.59 -23.14 -2.78
N VAL A 110 -4.11 -22.27 -3.67
CA VAL A 110 -4.23 -22.59 -5.09
C VAL A 110 -2.85 -22.85 -5.71
N ILE A 111 -1.83 -22.07 -5.37
CA ILE A 111 -0.49 -22.28 -5.90
C ILE A 111 0.11 -23.58 -5.34
N GLU A 112 0.00 -23.84 -4.03
CA GLU A 112 0.55 -25.05 -3.40
C GLU A 112 -0.04 -26.35 -3.96
N ILE A 113 -1.36 -26.38 -4.18
CA ILE A 113 -2.05 -27.51 -4.82
C ILE A 113 -1.51 -27.72 -6.24
N LYS A 114 -1.44 -26.65 -7.04
CA LYS A 114 -0.90 -26.72 -8.40
C LYS A 114 0.59 -27.08 -8.45
N SER A 115 1.34 -26.79 -7.38
CA SER A 115 2.76 -27.15 -7.23
C SER A 115 2.97 -28.59 -6.77
N GLY A 116 1.90 -29.31 -6.38
CA GLY A 116 1.98 -30.64 -5.78
C GLY A 116 2.55 -30.66 -4.35
N LEU A 117 2.57 -29.53 -3.66
CA LEU A 117 3.11 -29.38 -2.29
C LEU A 117 2.03 -29.52 -1.19
N ARG A 118 0.77 -29.62 -1.60
CA ARG A 118 -0.39 -29.71 -0.73
C ARG A 118 -1.50 -30.47 -1.44
N ASP A 119 -2.14 -31.38 -0.71
CA ASP A 119 -3.35 -32.04 -1.18
C ASP A 119 -4.58 -31.15 -0.94
N GLU A 120 -5.61 -31.29 -1.77
CA GLU A 120 -6.84 -30.48 -1.65
C GLU A 120 -7.56 -30.66 -0.30
N GLU A 121 -7.41 -31.83 0.32
CA GLU A 121 -8.02 -32.20 1.59
C GLU A 121 -7.17 -31.83 2.82
N GLU A 122 -5.95 -31.34 2.62
CA GLU A 122 -5.04 -31.02 3.73
C GLU A 122 -5.46 -29.73 4.44
N ASP A 123 -5.53 -29.78 5.78
CA ASP A 123 -5.82 -28.61 6.60
C ASP A 123 -4.75 -27.51 6.43
N PRO A 124 -5.12 -26.22 6.43
CA PRO A 124 -4.16 -25.13 6.36
C PRO A 124 -3.16 -25.15 7.52
N ASN A 125 -1.89 -24.95 7.22
CA ASN A 125 -0.89 -24.71 8.25
C ASN A 125 -1.26 -23.46 9.07
N THR A 126 -1.31 -23.60 10.39
CA THR A 126 -1.66 -22.51 11.31
C THR A 126 -0.43 -21.72 11.77
N THR A 127 0.77 -22.12 11.37
CA THR A 127 2.01 -21.42 11.72
C THR A 127 2.03 -20.03 11.06
N PRO A 128 2.14 -18.95 11.85
CA PRO A 128 2.23 -17.61 11.32
C PRO A 128 3.49 -17.41 10.46
N LEU A 129 3.37 -16.56 9.45
CA LEU A 129 4.46 -16.21 8.54
C LEU A 129 5.65 -15.59 9.28
N CYS A 130 5.41 -14.82 10.34
CA CYS A 130 6.48 -14.26 11.16
C CYS A 130 6.15 -14.29 12.66
N SER A 131 7.16 -14.61 13.47
CA SER A 131 7.08 -14.48 14.92
C SER A 131 7.22 -13.02 15.38
N ARG A 132 6.75 -12.71 16.58
CA ARG A 132 6.90 -11.37 17.18
C ARG A 132 8.37 -10.94 17.30
N SER A 133 9.27 -11.87 17.61
CA SER A 133 10.72 -11.61 17.67
C SER A 133 11.30 -11.32 16.28
N GLY A 134 10.84 -12.04 15.24
CA GLY A 134 11.22 -11.77 13.85
C GLY A 134 10.77 -10.38 13.38
N LEU A 135 9.54 -9.99 13.68
CA LEU A 135 9.00 -8.65 13.37
C LEU A 135 9.80 -7.54 14.05
N SER A 136 10.11 -7.70 15.34
CA SER A 136 10.96 -6.76 16.08
C SER A 136 12.37 -6.69 15.49
N ALA A 137 12.98 -7.83 15.16
CA ALA A 137 14.29 -7.89 14.54
C ALA A 137 14.32 -7.20 13.17
N ALA A 138 13.26 -7.32 12.37
CA ALA A 138 13.11 -6.62 11.09
C ALA A 138 12.77 -5.12 11.23
N GLY A 139 12.44 -4.65 12.43
CA GLY A 139 12.05 -3.27 12.69
C GLY A 139 10.65 -2.94 12.17
N VAL A 140 9.75 -3.92 12.09
CA VAL A 140 8.37 -3.73 11.62
C VAL A 140 7.53 -3.16 12.78
N PRO A 141 7.04 -1.91 12.70
CA PRO A 141 6.18 -1.34 13.74
C PRO A 141 4.78 -1.96 13.68
N ARG A 142 4.03 -1.89 14.79
CA ARG A 142 2.61 -2.31 14.82
C ARG A 142 1.81 -1.57 13.74
N GLY A 143 0.85 -2.27 13.14
CA GLY A 143 0.04 -1.79 12.01
C GLY A 143 -0.28 -2.90 11.03
N PHE A 144 -0.72 -2.55 9.83
CA PHE A 144 -1.20 -3.51 8.83
C PHE A 144 -0.16 -4.58 8.51
N ALA A 145 1.08 -4.18 8.19
CA ALA A 145 2.16 -5.14 7.88
C ALA A 145 2.45 -6.08 9.06
N TYR A 146 2.51 -5.54 10.28
CA TYR A 146 2.74 -6.35 11.48
C TYR A 146 1.61 -7.36 11.69
N ASP A 147 0.36 -6.90 11.64
CA ASP A 147 -0.81 -7.73 11.89
C ASP A 147 -0.97 -8.79 10.79
N LEU A 148 -0.75 -8.42 9.51
CA LEU A 148 -0.76 -9.37 8.41
C LEU A 148 0.31 -10.46 8.62
N LEU A 149 1.57 -10.08 8.84
CA LEU A 149 2.68 -11.02 9.00
C LEU A 149 2.52 -11.93 10.23
N SER A 150 1.86 -11.46 11.30
CA SER A 150 1.65 -12.26 12.52
C SER A 150 0.45 -13.21 12.45
N HIS A 151 -0.39 -13.11 11.41
CA HIS A 151 -1.60 -13.93 11.27
C HIS A 151 -1.67 -14.70 9.95
N ALA A 152 -1.05 -14.19 8.88
CA ALA A 152 -0.96 -14.89 7.60
C ALA A 152 -0.19 -16.19 7.79
N ARG A 153 -0.66 -17.28 7.21
CA ARG A 153 0.06 -18.55 7.30
C ARG A 153 1.37 -18.50 6.53
N GLN A 154 2.34 -19.28 6.98
CA GLN A 154 3.58 -19.53 6.25
C GLN A 154 3.32 -20.43 5.03
N PRO A 155 3.62 -19.97 3.79
CA PRO A 155 3.49 -20.80 2.59
C PRO A 155 4.63 -21.82 2.42
N ARG A 156 4.39 -22.85 1.62
CA ARG A 156 5.37 -23.91 1.23
C ARG A 156 6.09 -23.62 -0.08
N ILE A 157 5.69 -22.58 -0.80
CA ILE A 157 6.24 -22.18 -2.10
C ILE A 157 7.35 -21.13 -1.94
N TRP A 158 8.12 -20.93 -2.99
CA TRP A 158 9.12 -19.88 -3.08
C TRP A 158 8.61 -18.67 -3.85
N TYR A 159 7.95 -18.89 -4.98
CA TYR A 159 7.50 -17.84 -5.90
C TYR A 159 5.97 -17.68 -5.87
N VAL A 160 5.52 -16.46 -5.58
CA VAL A 160 4.08 -16.11 -5.52
C VAL A 160 3.57 -15.48 -6.83
N ALA A 161 4.47 -14.92 -7.63
CA ALA A 161 4.23 -14.41 -8.98
C ALA A 161 5.52 -14.54 -9.81
N PRO A 162 5.49 -14.35 -11.14
CA PRO A 162 6.67 -14.54 -11.99
C PRO A 162 7.85 -13.67 -11.53
N GLY A 163 8.95 -14.32 -11.12
CA GLY A 163 10.14 -13.68 -10.57
C GLY A 163 9.96 -12.98 -9.22
N ILE A 164 8.80 -13.11 -8.56
CA ILE A 164 8.49 -12.51 -7.25
C ILE A 164 8.40 -13.61 -6.20
N ARG A 165 9.25 -13.54 -5.17
CA ARG A 165 9.41 -14.57 -4.15
C ARG A 165 9.28 -14.08 -2.72
N LEU A 166 9.06 -15.03 -1.82
CA LEU A 166 9.21 -14.79 -0.38
C LEU A 166 10.67 -14.37 -0.05
N PRO A 167 10.86 -13.45 0.90
CA PRO A 167 12.20 -13.06 1.34
C PRO A 167 12.84 -14.18 2.16
N GLN A 168 14.16 -14.33 2.05
CA GLN A 168 14.93 -15.15 2.99
C GLN A 168 14.93 -14.49 4.38
N ALA A 169 15.14 -15.27 5.44
CA ALA A 169 15.15 -14.74 6.81
C ALA A 169 16.15 -13.59 7.01
N SER A 170 17.34 -13.69 6.43
CA SER A 170 18.37 -12.65 6.46
C SER A 170 17.94 -11.39 5.71
N GLU A 171 17.28 -11.53 4.56
CA GLU A 171 16.74 -10.43 3.77
C GLU A 171 15.58 -9.74 4.49
N PHE A 172 14.73 -10.52 5.17
CA PHE A 172 13.59 -10.02 5.92
C PHE A 172 14.03 -9.13 7.09
N VAL A 173 15.06 -9.55 7.84
CA VAL A 173 15.61 -8.79 8.97
C VAL A 173 16.35 -7.53 8.50
N ASN A 174 16.97 -7.58 7.32
CA ASN A 174 17.74 -6.49 6.73
C ASN A 174 16.90 -5.68 5.73
N GLN A 175 15.86 -5.02 6.23
CA GLN A 175 15.00 -4.15 5.42
C GLN A 175 15.80 -2.97 4.82
N PRO A 176 15.57 -2.60 3.54
CA PRO A 176 16.39 -1.59 2.84
C PRO A 176 16.44 -0.23 3.54
N PHE A 177 15.35 0.18 4.18
CA PHE A 177 15.18 1.51 4.76
C PHE A 177 15.34 1.57 6.27
N LYS A 178 15.67 0.46 6.93
CA LYS A 178 15.74 0.36 8.40
C LYS A 178 16.65 1.39 9.04
N HIS A 179 17.75 1.74 8.38
CA HIS A 179 18.73 2.71 8.85
C HIS A 179 18.30 4.18 8.65
N VAL A 180 17.29 4.45 7.81
CA VAL A 180 16.86 5.81 7.46
C VAL A 180 16.25 6.51 8.67
N ALA A 181 15.45 5.80 9.47
CA ALA A 181 14.84 6.37 10.67
C ALA A 181 15.87 6.79 11.73
N ALA A 182 16.97 6.04 11.84
CA ALA A 182 18.07 6.42 12.74
C ALA A 182 18.83 7.66 12.24
N LYS A 183 18.92 7.85 10.92
CA LYS A 183 19.62 8.98 10.29
C LYS A 183 18.78 10.27 10.25
N TYR A 184 17.46 10.15 10.09
CA TYR A 184 16.52 11.26 9.94
C TYR A 184 15.34 11.15 10.92
N PRO A 185 15.59 11.12 12.24
CA PRO A 185 14.58 10.79 13.24
C PRO A 185 13.41 11.78 13.29
N LYS A 186 13.66 13.07 13.01
CA LYS A 186 12.62 14.10 12.99
C LYS A 186 11.69 13.92 11.79
N GLU A 187 12.24 13.51 10.67
CA GLU A 187 11.52 13.50 9.40
C GLU A 187 10.83 12.18 9.14
N THR A 188 11.27 11.12 9.84
CA THR A 188 10.54 9.85 9.93
C THR A 188 9.59 9.80 11.14
N GLU A 189 9.44 10.88 11.92
CA GLU A 189 8.55 10.87 13.08
C GLU A 189 7.09 10.60 12.66
N GLY A 190 6.54 9.48 13.13
CA GLY A 190 5.17 9.06 12.80
C GLY A 190 5.00 8.51 11.37
N ILE A 191 6.09 8.30 10.62
CA ILE A 191 6.09 7.71 9.28
C ILE A 191 6.61 6.28 9.39
N LYS A 192 5.91 5.32 8.77
CA LYS A 192 6.39 3.93 8.66
C LYS A 192 7.37 3.82 7.51
N MET A 193 8.44 3.06 7.65
CA MET A 193 9.36 2.82 6.53
C MET A 193 8.68 1.98 5.44
N PRO A 194 9.06 2.11 4.15
CA PRO A 194 8.59 1.19 3.15
C PRO A 194 9.12 -0.20 3.50
N PHE A 195 8.25 -1.19 3.49
CA PHE A 195 8.57 -2.54 3.89
C PHE A 195 8.63 -3.44 2.65
N LEU A 196 9.80 -4.00 2.37
CA LEU A 196 9.99 -4.91 1.25
C LEU A 196 9.37 -6.26 1.60
N PHE A 197 8.16 -6.48 1.09
CA PHE A 197 7.32 -7.61 1.44
C PHE A 197 7.66 -8.85 0.63
N PHE A 198 7.78 -8.71 -0.69
CA PHE A 198 8.26 -9.77 -1.60
C PHE A 198 9.46 -9.30 -2.40
N ARG A 199 10.41 -10.21 -2.64
CA ARG A 199 11.64 -9.93 -3.40
C ARG A 199 11.47 -10.23 -4.88
N ALA A 200 12.11 -9.42 -5.73
CA ALA A 200 12.36 -9.73 -7.12
C ALA A 200 13.87 -9.66 -7.42
N GLU A 201 14.29 -10.20 -8.56
CA GLU A 201 15.64 -10.01 -9.06
C GLU A 201 15.88 -8.57 -9.49
N GLY A 202 17.10 -8.07 -9.22
CA GLY A 202 17.58 -6.76 -9.64
C GLY A 202 17.47 -5.67 -8.58
N THR A 203 18.12 -4.55 -8.88
CA THR A 203 18.09 -3.31 -8.11
C THR A 203 17.80 -2.15 -9.05
N VAL A 204 17.20 -1.09 -8.50
CA VAL A 204 17.02 0.18 -9.20
C VAL A 204 17.42 1.32 -8.27
N THR A 205 17.62 2.51 -8.83
CA THR A 205 17.83 3.69 -7.98
C THR A 205 16.53 4.05 -7.23
N SER A 206 16.63 4.62 -6.03
CA SER A 206 15.42 5.07 -5.30
C SER A 206 14.59 6.09 -6.09
N LYS A 207 15.22 6.85 -6.98
CA LYS A 207 14.53 7.77 -7.90
C LYS A 207 13.68 7.01 -8.92
N GLN A 208 14.19 5.94 -9.51
CA GLN A 208 13.43 5.07 -10.41
C GLN A 208 12.29 4.36 -9.67
N ALA A 209 12.53 3.91 -8.44
CA ALA A 209 11.52 3.32 -7.57
C ALA A 209 10.53 4.35 -6.97
N ASN A 210 10.66 5.63 -7.31
CA ASN A 210 9.79 6.71 -6.86
C ASN A 210 9.63 6.80 -5.32
N PHE A 211 10.67 6.42 -4.57
CA PHE A 211 10.69 6.63 -3.13
C PHE A 211 10.88 8.12 -2.84
N ARG A 212 10.14 8.64 -1.86
CA ARG A 212 10.25 10.03 -1.43
C ARG A 212 11.33 10.20 -0.37
N TRP A 213 11.77 11.43 -0.20
CA TRP A 213 12.61 11.80 0.92
C TRP A 213 11.88 11.52 2.25
N PRO A 214 12.56 11.00 3.30
CA PRO A 214 14.00 10.72 3.37
C PRO A 214 14.43 9.36 2.80
N PHE A 215 13.51 8.47 2.45
CA PHE A 215 13.83 7.14 1.91
C PHE A 215 14.57 7.18 0.57
N SER A 216 14.36 8.24 -0.22
CA SER A 216 15.09 8.51 -1.46
C SER A 216 16.60 8.71 -1.30
N THR A 217 17.09 8.83 -0.06
CA THR A 217 18.53 8.95 0.24
C THR A 217 19.28 7.63 0.13
N VAL A 218 18.58 6.50 0.10
CA VAL A 218 19.16 5.19 -0.24
C VAL A 218 19.41 5.18 -1.74
N GLN A 219 20.66 4.96 -2.19
CA GLN A 219 20.99 5.09 -3.60
C GLN A 219 20.32 4.01 -4.46
N GLU A 220 20.46 2.76 -4.05
CA GLU A 220 19.91 1.59 -4.73
C GLU A 220 19.03 0.77 -3.80
N VAL A 221 17.92 0.29 -4.35
CA VAL A 221 16.90 -0.47 -3.62
C VAL A 221 16.59 -1.74 -4.40
N PRO A 222 16.37 -2.88 -3.71
CA PRO A 222 15.98 -4.11 -4.38
C PRO A 222 14.63 -3.99 -5.10
N CYS A 223 14.47 -4.71 -6.20
CA CYS A 223 13.18 -4.88 -6.84
C CYS A 223 12.26 -5.81 -6.03
N GLY A 224 10.95 -5.70 -6.24
CA GLY A 224 9.96 -6.48 -5.49
C GLY A 224 8.70 -5.68 -5.13
N LEU A 225 7.83 -6.30 -4.34
CA LEU A 225 6.61 -5.68 -3.84
C LEU A 225 6.88 -5.04 -2.48
N TYR A 226 6.68 -3.73 -2.38
CA TYR A 226 6.76 -2.98 -1.14
C TYR A 226 5.36 -2.71 -0.59
N LEU A 227 5.17 -2.92 0.71
CA LEU A 227 4.14 -2.20 1.46
C LEU A 227 4.68 -0.79 1.70
N ASP A 228 3.96 0.19 1.19
CA ASP A 228 4.48 1.52 1.06
C ASP A 228 4.56 2.26 2.40
N SER A 229 5.52 3.16 2.54
CA SER A 229 5.61 4.10 3.67
C SER A 229 4.55 5.19 3.62
N TYR A 230 3.53 5.04 2.77
CA TYR A 230 2.64 6.14 2.43
C TYR A 230 1.69 6.64 3.52
N PRO A 231 1.78 6.28 4.82
CA PRO A 231 1.47 7.22 5.90
C PRO A 231 2.39 8.46 5.87
N ASN A 232 2.27 9.31 4.86
CA ASN A 232 2.50 10.73 5.10
C ASN A 232 1.28 11.27 5.85
N LYS A 233 1.39 12.47 6.44
CA LYS A 233 0.25 13.12 7.12
C LYS A 233 -0.99 13.28 6.22
N GLU A 234 -0.89 13.06 4.90
CA GLU A 234 -1.94 13.28 3.90
C GLU A 234 -2.66 12.00 3.46
N ASN A 235 -2.09 10.82 3.72
CA ASN A 235 -2.61 9.54 3.25
C ASN A 235 -2.39 8.48 4.33
N PRO A 236 -3.42 8.03 5.07
CA PRO A 236 -3.20 7.13 6.19
C PRO A 236 -3.01 5.65 5.78
N PHE A 237 -3.14 5.27 4.51
CA PHE A 237 -3.32 3.86 4.14
C PHE A 237 -2.04 3.03 4.22
N GLU A 238 -2.05 2.03 5.11
CA GLU A 238 -0.90 1.15 5.37
C GLU A 238 -0.90 -0.11 4.50
N ASP A 239 -2.00 -0.41 3.83
CA ASP A 239 -2.18 -1.51 2.89
C ASP A 239 -1.82 -1.14 1.44
N ALA A 240 -1.38 0.10 1.23
CA ALA A 240 -0.86 0.59 -0.03
C ALA A 240 0.40 -0.17 -0.47
N CYS A 241 0.47 -0.51 -1.74
CA CYS A 241 1.57 -1.27 -2.31
C CYS A 241 2.27 -0.53 -3.45
N ARG A 242 3.52 -0.91 -3.69
CA ARG A 242 4.29 -0.53 -4.87
C ARG A 242 5.08 -1.72 -5.39
N LEU A 243 4.79 -2.16 -6.60
CA LEU A 243 5.60 -3.17 -7.30
C LEU A 243 6.75 -2.46 -8.03
N VAL A 244 7.98 -2.71 -7.62
CA VAL A 244 9.19 -2.15 -8.23
C VAL A 244 9.82 -3.20 -9.17
N LEU A 245 9.83 -2.92 -10.46
CA LEU A 245 10.40 -3.78 -11.49
C LEU A 245 11.83 -3.32 -11.90
N PRO A 246 12.71 -4.23 -12.32
CA PRO A 246 14.08 -3.89 -12.75
C PRO A 246 14.12 -3.10 -14.07
N PHE A 247 13.00 -3.05 -14.79
CA PHE A 247 12.85 -2.28 -16.03
C PHE A 247 11.54 -1.50 -15.99
N PRO A 248 11.43 -0.40 -16.76
CA PRO A 248 10.20 0.34 -16.86
C PRO A 248 9.21 -0.32 -17.83
N VAL A 249 7.92 -0.26 -17.48
CA VAL A 249 6.77 -0.72 -18.28
C VAL A 249 5.97 0.51 -18.74
N GLY A 250 5.29 0.46 -19.89
CA GLY A 250 4.48 1.56 -20.44
C GLY A 250 5.10 2.27 -21.65
N GLY A 251 6.23 1.78 -22.15
CA GLY A 251 6.89 2.32 -23.35
C GLY A 251 6.14 2.06 -24.65
N ASN A 252 5.38 0.97 -24.72
CA ASN A 252 4.59 0.58 -25.91
C ASN A 252 3.20 1.22 -25.94
N LYS A 253 2.85 2.01 -24.91
CA LYS A 253 1.54 2.67 -24.77
C LYS A 253 0.36 1.69 -24.80
N LYS A 254 0.55 0.49 -24.23
CA LYS A 254 -0.50 -0.54 -24.06
C LYS A 254 -0.89 -0.72 -22.60
N ALA A 255 0.07 -0.54 -21.69
CA ALA A 255 -0.18 -0.59 -20.25
C ALA A 255 -1.19 0.47 -19.83
N LYS A 256 -2.13 0.06 -18.96
CA LYS A 256 -3.18 0.93 -18.44
C LYS A 256 -3.26 0.88 -16.92
N THR A 257 -3.71 1.99 -16.36
CA THR A 257 -4.15 2.09 -14.98
C THR A 257 -5.57 1.50 -14.83
N SER A 258 -6.01 1.25 -13.59
CA SER A 258 -7.35 0.68 -13.34
C SER A 258 -8.53 1.55 -13.78
N ASP A 259 -8.34 2.87 -13.88
CA ASP A 259 -9.33 3.77 -14.48
C ASP A 259 -9.29 3.78 -16.03
N GLY A 260 -8.50 2.90 -16.64
CA GLY A 260 -8.40 2.73 -18.09
C GLY A 260 -7.50 3.73 -18.81
N ARG A 261 -6.82 4.63 -18.09
CA ARG A 261 -5.87 5.58 -18.71
C ARG A 261 -4.57 4.88 -19.10
N LEU A 262 -3.88 5.42 -20.10
CA LEU A 262 -2.55 4.95 -20.47
C LEU A 262 -1.56 5.27 -19.36
N MET A 263 -0.82 4.24 -18.96
CA MET A 263 0.23 4.35 -17.96
C MET A 263 1.46 5.07 -18.53
N GLN A 264 2.16 5.85 -17.71
CA GLN A 264 3.44 6.42 -18.11
C GLN A 264 4.54 5.36 -18.00
N LYS A 265 5.61 5.54 -18.78
CA LYS A 265 6.77 4.64 -18.69
C LYS A 265 7.39 4.71 -17.30
N SER A 266 7.26 3.65 -16.50
CA SER A 266 7.63 3.65 -15.08
C SER A 266 8.06 2.28 -14.59
N HIS A 267 8.93 2.26 -13.57
CA HIS A 267 9.32 1.03 -12.86
C HIS A 267 8.27 0.60 -11.82
N THR A 268 7.27 1.43 -11.53
CA THR A 268 6.44 1.30 -10.32
C THR A 268 4.94 1.42 -10.54
N GLU A 269 4.47 1.65 -11.77
CA GLU A 269 3.07 1.96 -12.04
C GLU A 269 2.24 0.75 -12.48
N VAL A 270 2.84 -0.44 -12.60
CA VAL A 270 2.02 -1.67 -12.78
C VAL A 270 1.06 -1.80 -11.60
N TYR A 271 -0.23 -1.99 -11.91
CA TYR A 271 -1.37 -1.92 -10.98
C TYR A 271 -1.73 -0.54 -10.43
N ALA A 272 -1.17 0.55 -10.94
CA ALA A 272 -1.59 1.88 -10.50
C ALA A 272 -3.08 2.12 -10.79
N HIS A 273 -3.77 2.73 -9.81
CA HIS A 273 -5.21 2.93 -9.90
C HIS A 273 -5.61 4.09 -10.84
N GLY A 274 -4.67 4.93 -11.26
CA GLY A 274 -4.94 6.13 -12.05
C GLY A 274 -5.44 7.29 -11.18
N ILE A 275 -6.54 7.95 -11.57
CA ILE A 275 -7.14 9.02 -10.76
C ILE A 275 -8.21 8.43 -9.83
N ASN A 276 -7.97 8.53 -8.52
CA ASN A 276 -8.99 8.28 -7.49
C ASN A 276 -9.49 9.64 -6.96
N PRO A 277 -10.80 9.95 -7.08
CA PRO A 277 -11.35 11.23 -6.62
C PRO A 277 -11.57 11.30 -5.10
N PHE A 278 -11.55 10.16 -4.41
CA PHE A 278 -11.82 10.04 -2.97
C PHE A 278 -10.53 10.14 -2.15
N THR A 279 -9.42 9.66 -2.70
CA THR A 279 -8.14 9.60 -1.99
C THR A 279 -7.01 10.10 -2.86
N LEU A 280 -6.23 11.05 -2.32
CA LEU A 280 -5.12 11.63 -3.04
C LEU A 280 -3.90 10.70 -2.98
N ARG A 281 -3.32 10.40 -4.15
CA ARG A 281 -1.96 9.83 -4.29
C ARG A 281 -1.77 8.57 -3.43
N HIS A 282 -2.62 7.57 -3.65
CA HIS A 282 -2.55 6.29 -2.97
C HIS A 282 -1.92 5.22 -3.88
N GLY A 283 -1.33 4.16 -3.30
CA GLY A 283 -0.92 2.99 -4.07
C GLY A 283 -2.12 2.05 -4.31
N PRO A 284 -2.01 1.03 -5.18
CA PRO A 284 -2.95 -0.09 -5.13
C PRO A 284 -2.96 -0.74 -3.74
N LYS A 285 -4.11 -1.20 -3.26
CA LYS A 285 -4.19 -2.03 -2.06
C LYS A 285 -3.54 -3.39 -2.29
N LEU A 286 -2.96 -3.99 -1.24
CA LEU A 286 -2.40 -5.34 -1.32
C LEU A 286 -3.43 -6.36 -1.80
N THR A 287 -4.68 -6.28 -1.33
CA THR A 287 -5.78 -7.15 -1.74
C THR A 287 -5.99 -7.17 -3.25
N ALA A 288 -5.99 -5.99 -3.88
CA ALA A 288 -6.16 -5.83 -5.32
C ALA A 288 -5.04 -6.49 -6.13
N ILE A 289 -3.81 -6.49 -5.59
CA ILE A 289 -2.65 -7.16 -6.20
C ILE A 289 -2.77 -8.68 -6.02
N LEU A 290 -3.03 -9.16 -4.80
CA LEU A 290 -3.14 -10.60 -4.52
C LEU A 290 -4.29 -11.24 -5.30
N GLU A 291 -5.41 -10.55 -5.43
CA GLU A 291 -6.54 -11.01 -6.23
C GLU A 291 -6.21 -11.08 -7.72
N ASN A 292 -5.51 -10.08 -8.26
CA ASN A 292 -5.04 -10.14 -9.64
C ASN A 292 -4.08 -11.32 -9.86
N TRP A 293 -3.18 -11.59 -8.92
CA TRP A 293 -2.27 -12.73 -8.99
C TRP A 293 -3.05 -14.05 -8.93
N LEU A 294 -4.05 -14.14 -8.05
CA LEU A 294 -4.95 -15.28 -7.96
C LEU A 294 -5.67 -15.55 -9.27
N MET A 295 -6.20 -14.51 -9.92
CA MET A 295 -6.85 -14.65 -11.23
C MET A 295 -5.90 -15.15 -12.31
N ASN A 296 -4.66 -14.65 -12.33
CA ASN A 296 -3.65 -15.10 -13.30
C ASN A 296 -3.23 -16.56 -13.08
N VAL A 297 -3.16 -17.01 -11.83
CA VAL A 297 -2.92 -18.43 -11.50
C VAL A 297 -4.13 -19.29 -11.84
N LYS A 298 -5.35 -18.89 -11.44
CA LYS A 298 -6.58 -19.67 -11.68
C LYS A 298 -6.88 -19.85 -13.16
N SER A 299 -6.75 -18.78 -13.95
CA SER A 299 -6.96 -18.80 -15.41
C SER A 299 -5.90 -19.61 -16.18
N GLY A 300 -4.81 -20.01 -15.52
CA GLY A 300 -3.68 -20.69 -16.16
C GLY A 300 -2.83 -19.76 -17.03
N HIS A 301 -3.03 -18.43 -16.95
CA HIS A 301 -2.14 -17.48 -17.62
C HIS A 301 -0.73 -17.56 -17.05
N TRP A 302 -0.63 -17.66 -15.73
CA TRP A 302 0.62 -17.98 -15.05
C TRP A 302 0.67 -19.48 -14.77
N THR A 303 1.75 -20.10 -15.21
CA THR A 303 2.05 -21.51 -14.97
C THR A 303 2.68 -21.68 -13.59
N VAL A 304 2.44 -22.84 -12.97
CA VAL A 304 2.93 -23.17 -11.63
C VAL A 304 3.78 -24.44 -11.73
N ASP A 305 4.93 -24.44 -11.07
CA ASP A 305 5.85 -25.58 -10.93
C ASP A 305 6.07 -25.92 -9.45
N GLU A 306 6.99 -26.84 -9.16
CA GLU A 306 7.34 -27.31 -7.81
C GLU A 306 7.84 -26.21 -6.86
N GLN A 307 8.23 -25.03 -7.37
CA GLN A 307 8.68 -23.89 -6.58
C GLN A 307 7.60 -22.81 -6.41
N GLY A 308 6.45 -22.95 -7.08
CA GLY A 308 5.36 -21.98 -7.09
C GLY A 308 5.14 -21.40 -8.49
N VAL A 309 4.83 -20.11 -8.59
CA VAL A 309 4.57 -19.47 -9.89
C VAL A 309 5.86 -19.37 -10.70
N SER A 310 5.86 -20.03 -11.84
CA SER A 310 7.00 -20.11 -12.76
C SER A 310 7.18 -18.84 -13.60
N GLY A 311 8.37 -18.69 -14.18
CA GLY A 311 8.75 -17.55 -15.01
C GLY A 311 9.52 -16.47 -14.25
N GLY A 312 10.19 -15.60 -15.00
CA GLY A 312 11.04 -14.54 -14.45
C GLY A 312 10.37 -13.18 -14.41
N VAL A 313 11.12 -12.18 -13.94
CA VAL A 313 10.68 -10.77 -13.92
C VAL A 313 10.33 -10.25 -15.33
N GLU A 314 10.85 -10.87 -16.38
CA GLU A 314 10.55 -10.52 -17.77
C GLU A 314 9.07 -10.71 -18.16
N THR A 315 8.34 -11.61 -17.49
CA THR A 315 6.90 -11.83 -17.72
C THR A 315 6.10 -10.54 -17.55
N TRP A 316 6.53 -9.64 -16.66
CA TRP A 316 5.87 -8.35 -16.41
C TRP A 316 5.85 -7.40 -17.62
N LYS A 317 6.66 -7.65 -18.65
CA LYS A 317 6.58 -6.90 -19.93
C LYS A 317 5.25 -7.11 -20.66
N GLN A 318 4.55 -8.22 -20.39
CA GLN A 318 3.21 -8.50 -20.93
C GLN A 318 2.16 -7.48 -20.49
N ALA A 319 2.37 -6.76 -19.39
CA ALA A 319 1.52 -5.66 -18.99
C ALA A 319 1.46 -4.52 -20.02
N ASP A 320 2.43 -4.46 -20.95
CA ASP A 320 2.52 -3.46 -22.01
C ASP A 320 2.48 -4.09 -23.40
N THR A 321 1.66 -5.15 -23.57
CA THR A 321 1.33 -5.76 -24.87
C THR A 321 -0.17 -5.69 -25.14
N GLU A 322 -0.57 -5.74 -26.41
CA GLU A 322 -2.00 -5.67 -26.78
C GLU A 322 -2.77 -6.90 -26.27
N GLU A 323 -2.10 -8.05 -26.25
CA GLU A 323 -2.69 -9.35 -25.97
C GLU A 323 -2.97 -9.59 -24.48
N HIS A 324 -2.25 -8.89 -23.58
CA HIS A 324 -2.22 -9.24 -22.16
C HIS A 324 -2.33 -8.08 -21.18
N TRP A 325 -2.32 -6.81 -21.62
CA TRP A 325 -2.35 -5.65 -20.72
C TRP A 325 -3.53 -5.72 -19.72
N ASP A 326 -4.68 -6.24 -20.15
CA ASP A 326 -5.91 -6.35 -19.37
C ASP A 326 -5.74 -7.24 -18.13
N LYS A 327 -4.85 -8.24 -18.21
CA LYS A 327 -4.52 -9.13 -17.09
C LYS A 327 -3.71 -8.48 -15.98
N TYR A 328 -3.15 -7.30 -16.24
CA TYR A 328 -2.34 -6.52 -15.29
C TYR A 328 -3.07 -5.27 -14.80
N VAL A 329 -4.39 -5.23 -15.00
CA VAL A 329 -5.29 -4.21 -14.45
C VAL A 329 -6.15 -4.85 -13.35
N SER A 330 -6.27 -4.18 -12.20
CA SER A 330 -7.14 -4.68 -11.13
C SER A 330 -8.54 -4.08 -11.25
N ALA A 331 -9.57 -4.94 -11.17
CA ALA A 331 -10.98 -4.55 -11.23
C ALA A 331 -11.48 -3.81 -9.97
N HIS A 332 -10.77 -3.98 -8.83
CA HIS A 332 -11.24 -3.55 -7.51
C HIS A 332 -10.71 -2.19 -7.03
N LEU A 333 -10.12 -1.37 -7.91
CA LEU A 333 -9.46 -0.11 -7.52
C LEU A 333 -10.33 1.15 -7.67
N ALA A 334 -11.66 1.01 -7.75
CA ALA A 334 -12.59 2.12 -7.92
C ALA A 334 -13.20 2.69 -6.60
N LEU A 335 -12.72 2.26 -5.43
CA LEU A 335 -13.09 2.86 -4.13
C LEU A 335 -11.86 3.35 -3.38
#